data_AF-A0A3P9MSF2-F1
#
_entry.id   AF-A0A3P9MSF2-F1
#
_cell.length_a   1.000
_cell.length_b   1.000
_cell.length_c   1.000
_cell.angle_alpha   90.00
_cell.angle_beta   90.00
_cell.angle_gamma   90.00
#
_symmetry.space_group_name_H-M   'P 1'
#
loop_
_entity.id
_entity.type
_entity.pdbx_description
1 polymer ?
#
loop_
_entity_poly.entity_id
_entity_poly.type
_entity_poly.pdbx_seq_one_letter_code
_entity_poly.pdbx_strand_id
1 'polypeptide(L)'
;MTLDSSCTPFEWMILTTIIANCIVLALEQHLPDGDKTPLSERLPYFIAIFCFESGIKILMVVLGLFLHQGSYFRDLWNILDFIVVSGALVAFAFTSKGKDISTIKSLRVLRVLRPLKTIKRLPKLKAVFDCVVNSLKNVLNILIVYMLFMFIFAVVAVQLFKGRFFYCTDESKEFARDCRGEYLVYEKDEVKAEKREWKKYDFHYDNVAWALLTLFTVSTGEGWPQVLKHSVDSTYEDQGPSPGYRMEMSIFYVVYFVVFPFFFVNIFVALIIITFQEQGDKMMEDYSLEKNERACIDFAINARPLTRHMPKNKLSFQYRMWHFVVSPPFEYSIMALIALNTIVLMMKYHSDEPDKVPVAYDNALKYLNIVFTTFFFMESILKIIAFGPLNYFRDAWNVFDFVSVIGSITDILVTEIWHKNYPRKL
;
A
#
# COMPACT_ATOMS: atom_id res chain seq x y z
N MET A 1 -15.34 -24.96 -21.46
CA MET A 1 -14.51 -25.16 -22.67
C MET A 1 -15.42 -24.92 -23.85
N THR A 2 -15.32 -23.90 -24.69
CA THR A 2 -14.20 -23.08 -25.17
C THR A 2 -14.78 -21.76 -25.70
N LEU A 3 -14.35 -20.64 -25.15
CA LEU A 3 -14.27 -19.33 -25.84
C LEU A 3 -13.15 -18.56 -25.13
N ASP A 4 -11.98 -19.18 -25.18
CA ASP A 4 -10.73 -18.59 -24.75
C ASP A 4 -10.33 -17.53 -25.79
N SER A 5 -10.13 -16.32 -25.29
CA SER A 5 -8.99 -15.48 -25.67
C SER A 5 -8.74 -15.21 -27.17
N SER A 6 -9.74 -14.75 -27.93
CA SER A 6 -9.45 -13.86 -29.06
C SER A 6 -9.45 -12.41 -28.58
N CYS A 7 -8.51 -12.10 -27.69
CA CYS A 7 -8.12 -10.72 -27.46
C CYS A 7 -7.48 -10.26 -28.77
N THR A 8 -8.26 -9.55 -29.58
CA THR A 8 -7.85 -9.16 -30.93
C THR A 8 -6.53 -8.39 -30.87
N PRO A 9 -5.67 -8.43 -31.91
CA PRO A 9 -4.46 -7.61 -31.97
C PRO A 9 -4.76 -6.12 -31.72
N PHE A 10 -5.98 -5.69 -32.05
CA PHE A 10 -6.52 -4.37 -31.71
C PHE A 10 -6.63 -4.11 -30.21
N GLU A 11 -7.10 -5.06 -29.39
CA GLU A 11 -7.21 -4.88 -27.94
C GLU A 11 -5.86 -4.81 -27.23
N TRP A 12 -4.89 -5.63 -27.65
CA TRP A 12 -3.52 -5.56 -27.16
C TRP A 12 -2.81 -4.26 -27.54
N MET A 13 -3.04 -3.78 -28.76
CA MET A 13 -2.57 -2.47 -29.19
C MET A 13 -3.12 -1.36 -28.30
N ILE A 14 -4.42 -1.36 -28.00
CA ILE A 14 -5.05 -0.36 -27.12
C ILE A 14 -4.50 -0.43 -25.70
N LEU A 15 -4.38 -1.62 -25.12
CA LEU A 15 -3.88 -1.80 -23.76
C LEU A 15 -2.42 -1.33 -23.63
N THR A 16 -1.57 -1.73 -24.59
CA THR A 16 -0.16 -1.30 -24.66
C THR A 16 -0.07 0.22 -24.78
N THR A 17 -0.95 0.81 -25.58
CA THR A 17 -1.04 2.25 -25.78
C THR A 17 -1.44 2.94 -24.46
N ILE A 18 -2.47 2.46 -23.75
CA ILE A 18 -2.83 3.00 -22.42
C ILE A 18 -1.66 2.92 -21.44
N ILE A 19 -0.96 1.77 -21.36
CA ILE A 19 0.18 1.58 -20.47
C ILE A 19 1.31 2.55 -20.82
N ALA A 20 1.66 2.67 -22.10
CA ALA A 20 2.65 3.64 -22.57
C ALA A 20 2.27 5.08 -22.20
N ASN A 21 0.97 5.43 -22.25
CA ASN A 21 0.49 6.73 -21.81
C ASN A 21 0.68 6.97 -20.30
N CYS A 22 0.43 5.93 -19.49
CA CYS A 22 0.61 6.00 -18.04
C CYS A 22 2.08 6.21 -17.67
N ILE A 23 2.98 5.50 -18.35
CA ILE A 23 4.43 5.63 -18.18
C ILE A 23 4.87 7.05 -18.53
N VAL A 24 4.40 7.59 -19.66
CA VAL A 24 4.66 8.97 -20.07
C VAL A 24 4.18 9.99 -19.02
N LEU A 25 2.99 9.80 -18.46
CA LEU A 25 2.46 10.66 -17.39
C LEU A 25 3.30 10.60 -16.11
N ALA A 26 3.73 9.41 -15.70
CA ALA A 26 4.55 9.22 -14.52
C ALA A 26 5.93 9.88 -14.67
N LEU A 27 6.52 9.82 -15.87
CA LEU A 27 7.77 10.49 -16.21
C LEU A 27 7.62 12.02 -16.22
N GLU A 28 6.47 12.54 -16.66
CA GLU A 28 6.21 13.99 -16.68
C GLU A 28 6.21 14.62 -15.28
N GLN A 29 5.74 13.90 -14.25
CA GLN A 29 5.66 14.42 -12.89
C GLN A 29 7.03 14.60 -12.20
N HIS A 30 8.09 13.98 -12.73
CA HIS A 30 9.45 14.04 -12.16
C HIS A 30 10.37 15.04 -12.88
N LEU A 31 9.91 15.69 -13.95
CA LEU A 31 10.71 16.66 -14.69
C LEU A 31 10.55 18.05 -14.05
N PRO A 32 11.63 18.68 -13.56
CA PRO A 32 11.58 20.05 -13.05
C PRO A 32 11.20 21.03 -14.17
N ASP A 33 10.44 22.07 -13.82
CA ASP A 33 9.99 23.13 -14.73
C ASP A 33 11.20 23.76 -15.44
N GLY A 34 11.43 23.40 -16.71
CA GLY A 34 12.51 23.95 -17.54
C GLY A 34 13.48 22.94 -18.16
N ASP A 35 13.34 21.64 -17.88
CA ASP A 35 14.26 20.64 -18.43
C ASP A 35 13.94 20.30 -19.91
N LYS A 36 14.79 20.79 -20.82
CA LYS A 36 14.73 20.56 -22.28
C LYS A 36 15.36 19.23 -22.66
N THR A 37 15.02 18.15 -21.95
CA THR A 37 15.42 16.82 -22.41
C THR A 37 14.66 16.47 -23.69
N PRO A 38 15.25 15.69 -24.62
CA PRO A 38 14.59 15.28 -25.87
C PRO A 38 13.28 14.49 -25.65
N LEU A 39 13.01 14.07 -24.40
CA LEU A 39 11.78 13.44 -23.98
C LEU A 39 10.63 14.45 -23.78
N SER A 40 10.91 15.64 -23.23
CA SER A 40 9.87 16.67 -23.00
C SER A 40 9.39 17.30 -24.32
N GLU A 41 10.27 17.43 -25.32
CA GLU A 41 9.92 17.87 -26.67
C GLU A 41 9.12 16.82 -27.48
N ARG A 42 9.34 15.52 -27.23
CA ARG A 42 8.63 14.42 -27.93
C ARG A 42 7.29 14.05 -27.29
N LEU A 43 7.10 14.37 -26.02
CA LEU A 43 5.85 14.16 -25.27
C LEU A 43 4.58 14.69 -25.96
N PRO A 44 4.53 15.93 -26.49
CA PRO A 44 3.35 16.45 -27.17
C PRO A 44 2.99 15.66 -28.45
N TYR A 45 3.99 15.10 -29.15
CA TYR A 45 3.75 14.24 -30.31
C TYR A 45 3.13 12.90 -29.93
N PHE A 46 3.60 12.28 -28.84
CA PHE A 46 2.94 11.10 -28.28
C PHE A 46 1.49 11.43 -27.88
N ILE A 47 1.25 12.53 -27.17
CA ILE A 47 -0.11 12.97 -26.80
C ILE A 47 -0.99 13.21 -28.03
N ALA A 48 -0.45 13.78 -29.11
CA ALA A 48 -1.17 13.97 -30.36
C ALA A 48 -1.55 12.64 -31.02
N ILE A 49 -0.66 11.64 -31.02
CA ILE A 49 -0.95 10.27 -31.47
C ILE A 49 -2.08 9.66 -30.63
N PHE A 50 -2.05 9.84 -29.31
CA PHE A 50 -3.13 9.39 -28.41
C PHE A 50 -4.47 10.11 -28.64
N CYS A 51 -4.44 11.42 -28.91
CA CYS A 51 -5.65 12.19 -29.25
C CYS A 51 -6.23 11.72 -30.60
N PHE A 52 -5.37 11.47 -31.58
CA PHE A 52 -5.76 10.91 -32.88
C PHE A 52 -6.35 9.49 -32.76
N GLU A 53 -5.75 8.63 -31.93
CA GLU A 53 -6.26 7.29 -31.63
C GLU A 53 -7.62 7.35 -30.90
N SER A 54 -7.79 8.27 -29.95
CA SER A 54 -9.06 8.50 -29.28
C SER A 54 -10.13 9.06 -30.23
N GLY A 55 -9.73 9.91 -31.17
CA GLY A 55 -10.58 10.44 -32.24
C GLY A 55 -11.04 9.37 -33.22
N ILE A 56 -10.19 8.41 -33.59
CA ILE A 56 -10.54 7.27 -34.46
C ILE A 56 -11.48 6.29 -33.74
N LYS A 57 -11.24 5.98 -32.46
CA LYS A 57 -12.17 5.14 -31.67
C LYS A 57 -13.53 5.81 -31.50
N ILE A 58 -13.54 7.13 -31.29
CA ILE A 58 -14.76 7.93 -31.28
C ILE A 58 -15.43 7.90 -32.64
N LEU A 59 -14.71 8.13 -33.74
CA LEU A 59 -15.26 8.08 -35.10
C LEU A 59 -15.88 6.71 -35.43
N MET A 60 -15.24 5.61 -35.02
CA MET A 60 -15.77 4.25 -35.16
C MET A 60 -17.05 4.01 -34.33
N VAL A 61 -17.20 4.66 -33.18
CA VAL A 61 -18.41 4.57 -32.33
C VAL A 61 -19.47 5.61 -32.74
N VAL A 62 -19.06 6.74 -33.31
CA VAL A 62 -19.88 7.88 -33.75
C VAL A 62 -20.46 7.68 -35.15
N LEU A 63 -19.92 6.77 -35.98
CA LEU A 63 -20.58 6.40 -37.23
C LEU A 63 -21.81 5.46 -37.03
N GLY A 64 -22.33 5.37 -35.81
CA GLY A 64 -23.63 4.77 -35.47
C GLY A 64 -24.57 5.74 -34.74
N LEU A 65 -24.41 7.07 -34.93
CA LEU A 65 -25.02 8.09 -34.08
C LEU A 65 -26.48 8.46 -34.41
N PHE A 66 -27.13 7.85 -35.40
CA PHE A 66 -28.57 8.10 -35.63
C PHE A 66 -29.30 6.81 -36.00
N LEU A 67 -30.17 6.35 -35.10
CA LEU A 67 -31.09 5.19 -35.15
C LEU A 67 -30.54 3.81 -34.74
N HIS A 68 -30.40 3.56 -33.43
CA HIS A 68 -30.95 2.34 -32.80
C HIS A 68 -31.00 2.44 -31.25
N GLN A 69 -31.88 1.66 -30.60
CA GLN A 69 -32.10 1.59 -29.15
C GLN A 69 -30.90 0.99 -28.36
N GLY A 70 -29.83 1.78 -28.21
CA GLY A 70 -28.62 1.40 -27.46
C GLY A 70 -27.77 2.62 -27.10
N SER A 71 -28.41 3.67 -26.59
CA SER A 71 -27.81 5.02 -26.45
C SER A 71 -26.50 5.04 -25.66
N TYR A 72 -25.45 5.59 -26.27
CA TYR A 72 -24.08 5.75 -25.75
C TYR A 72 -24.02 6.39 -24.35
N PHE A 73 -24.90 7.36 -24.07
CA PHE A 73 -24.93 8.09 -22.79
C PHE A 73 -25.60 7.34 -21.63
N ARG A 74 -26.03 6.08 -21.81
CA ARG A 74 -26.49 5.24 -20.70
C ARG A 74 -25.37 4.47 -20.01
N ASP A 75 -24.23 4.29 -20.67
CA ASP A 75 -23.07 3.59 -20.12
C ASP A 75 -22.14 4.60 -19.43
N LEU A 76 -21.98 4.49 -18.10
CA LEU A 76 -21.10 5.37 -17.31
C LEU A 76 -19.66 5.39 -17.84
N TRP A 77 -19.19 4.27 -18.40
CA TRP A 77 -17.85 4.18 -18.97
C TRP A 77 -17.70 5.00 -20.25
N ASN A 78 -18.76 5.07 -21.06
CA ASN A 78 -18.80 5.90 -22.27
C ASN A 78 -18.88 7.40 -21.93
N ILE A 79 -19.57 7.76 -20.85
CA ILE A 79 -19.62 9.15 -20.36
C ILE A 79 -18.24 9.60 -19.88
N LEU A 80 -17.54 8.74 -19.12
CA LEU A 80 -16.16 9.01 -18.68
C LEU A 80 -15.23 9.20 -19.89
N ASP A 81 -15.34 8.36 -20.91
CA ASP A 81 -14.59 8.48 -22.16
C ASP A 81 -14.86 9.82 -22.87
N PHE A 82 -16.13 10.24 -22.94
CA PHE A 82 -16.51 11.52 -23.51
C PHE A 82 -15.91 12.72 -22.74
N ILE A 83 -15.93 12.69 -21.39
CA ILE A 83 -15.35 13.74 -20.55
C ILE A 83 -13.84 13.86 -20.77
N VAL A 84 -13.12 12.73 -20.82
CA VAL A 84 -11.66 12.72 -21.00
C VAL A 84 -11.26 13.28 -22.37
N VAL A 85 -11.98 12.91 -23.43
CA VAL A 85 -11.64 13.37 -24.79
C VAL A 85 -12.09 14.81 -25.03
N SER A 86 -13.27 15.21 -24.56
CA SER A 86 -13.71 16.60 -24.64
C SER A 86 -12.78 17.53 -23.86
N GLY A 87 -12.36 17.14 -22.64
CA GLY A 87 -11.35 17.88 -21.88
C GLY A 87 -10.02 18.03 -22.60
N ALA A 88 -9.54 16.98 -23.28
CA ALA A 88 -8.32 17.01 -24.08
C ALA A 88 -8.44 17.92 -25.33
N LEU A 89 -9.58 17.87 -26.02
CA LEU A 89 -9.83 18.69 -27.21
C LEU A 89 -9.98 20.16 -26.86
N VAL A 90 -10.68 20.47 -25.76
CA VAL A 90 -10.76 21.82 -25.19
C VAL A 90 -9.36 22.30 -24.81
N ALA A 91 -8.58 21.52 -24.07
CA ALA A 91 -7.21 21.91 -23.71
C ALA A 91 -6.33 22.19 -24.94
N PHE A 92 -6.43 21.39 -26.00
CA PHE A 92 -5.69 21.59 -27.25
C PHE A 92 -6.14 22.86 -28.01
N ALA A 93 -7.46 23.05 -28.18
CA ALA A 93 -8.02 24.19 -28.88
C ALA A 93 -7.69 25.53 -28.20
N PHE A 94 -7.65 25.56 -26.86
CA PHE A 94 -7.30 26.76 -26.09
C PHE A 94 -5.78 26.99 -26.03
N THR A 95 -4.95 25.94 -26.08
CA THR A 95 -3.48 26.06 -26.19
C THR A 95 -3.08 26.71 -27.53
N SER A 96 -3.78 26.40 -28.63
CA SER A 96 -3.50 27.00 -29.95
C SER A 96 -3.84 28.49 -30.06
N LYS A 97 -4.62 29.04 -29.12
CA LYS A 97 -5.05 30.45 -29.14
C LYS A 97 -4.27 31.35 -28.17
N GLY A 98 -3.17 30.87 -27.59
CA GLY A 98 -2.22 31.69 -26.82
C GLY A 98 -2.78 32.29 -25.51
N LYS A 99 -3.90 31.77 -25.00
CA LYS A 99 -4.44 32.16 -23.69
C LYS A 99 -4.04 31.14 -22.64
N ASP A 100 -2.95 31.38 -21.93
CA ASP A 100 -2.60 30.64 -20.71
C ASP A 100 -3.58 31.01 -19.60
N ILE A 101 -4.62 30.18 -19.44
CA ILE A 101 -5.57 30.28 -18.34
C ILE A 101 -5.30 29.08 -17.44
N SER A 102 -5.26 29.27 -16.11
CA SER A 102 -5.13 28.21 -15.09
C SER A 102 -6.12 27.04 -15.28
N THR A 103 -7.24 27.30 -15.96
CA THR A 103 -8.22 26.32 -16.43
C THR A 103 -7.62 25.25 -17.36
N ILE A 104 -6.66 25.60 -18.22
CA ILE A 104 -6.00 24.66 -19.13
C ILE A 104 -5.12 23.66 -18.37
N LYS A 105 -4.42 24.11 -17.30
CA LYS A 105 -3.63 23.23 -16.43
C LYS A 105 -4.52 22.21 -15.70
N SER A 106 -5.70 22.63 -15.26
CA SER A 106 -6.68 21.76 -14.61
C SER A 106 -7.30 20.73 -15.57
N LEU A 107 -7.62 21.12 -16.81
CA LEU A 107 -8.13 20.19 -17.83
C LEU A 107 -7.09 19.13 -18.25
N ARG A 108 -5.80 19.47 -18.21
CA ARG A 108 -4.72 18.50 -18.42
C ARG A 108 -4.70 17.42 -17.34
N VAL A 109 -5.19 17.65 -16.11
CA VAL A 109 -5.26 16.62 -15.06
C VAL A 109 -6.22 15.48 -15.45
N LEU A 110 -7.28 15.75 -16.22
CA LEU A 110 -8.26 14.73 -16.64
C LEU A 110 -7.64 13.57 -17.43
N ARG A 111 -6.45 13.75 -18.03
CA ARG A 111 -5.71 12.66 -18.69
C ARG A 111 -5.31 11.54 -17.72
N VAL A 112 -5.25 11.80 -16.41
CA VAL A 112 -4.99 10.79 -15.37
C VAL A 112 -6.08 9.73 -15.29
N LEU A 113 -7.28 9.99 -15.85
CA LEU A 113 -8.41 9.06 -15.88
C LEU A 113 -8.30 8.02 -17.00
N ARG A 114 -7.36 8.16 -17.95
CA ARG A 114 -7.13 7.21 -19.05
C ARG A 114 -6.90 5.75 -18.62
N PRO A 115 -6.18 5.44 -17.51
CA PRO A 115 -6.03 4.06 -17.03
C PRO A 115 -7.36 3.41 -16.66
N LEU A 116 -8.39 4.18 -16.28
CA LEU A 116 -9.72 3.64 -15.93
C LEU A 116 -10.39 2.91 -17.11
N LYS A 117 -9.99 3.21 -18.35
CA LYS A 117 -10.45 2.48 -19.55
C LYS A 117 -10.07 1.00 -19.55
N THR A 118 -9.02 0.62 -18.81
CA THR A 118 -8.61 -0.79 -18.66
C THR A 118 -9.66 -1.60 -17.90
N ILE A 119 -10.44 -0.98 -17.00
CA ILE A 119 -11.48 -1.65 -16.22
C ILE A 119 -12.56 -2.20 -17.15
N LYS A 120 -13.03 -1.42 -18.14
CA LYS A 120 -14.02 -1.88 -19.13
C LYS A 120 -13.49 -3.02 -20.03
N ARG A 121 -12.17 -3.09 -20.25
CA ARG A 121 -11.53 -4.05 -21.16
C ARG A 121 -11.14 -5.36 -20.50
N LEU A 122 -10.86 -5.34 -19.20
CA LEU A 122 -10.51 -6.53 -18.44
C LEU A 122 -11.76 -7.05 -17.70
N PRO A 123 -12.42 -8.11 -18.19
CA PRO A 123 -13.67 -8.59 -17.60
C PRO A 123 -13.52 -8.97 -16.12
N LYS A 124 -12.34 -9.46 -15.73
CA LYS A 124 -12.01 -9.73 -14.32
C LYS A 124 -12.00 -8.46 -13.46
N LEU A 125 -11.40 -7.37 -13.95
CA LEU A 125 -11.35 -6.09 -13.21
C LEU A 125 -12.71 -5.40 -13.19
N LYS A 126 -13.47 -5.48 -14.29
CA LYS A 126 -14.86 -5.02 -14.37
C LYS A 126 -15.74 -5.71 -13.34
N ALA A 127 -15.66 -7.03 -13.24
CA ALA A 127 -16.46 -7.81 -12.28
C ALA A 127 -16.16 -7.39 -10.83
N VAL A 128 -14.88 -7.19 -10.48
CA VAL A 128 -14.49 -6.70 -9.15
C VAL A 128 -15.05 -5.29 -8.90
N PHE A 129 -14.91 -4.37 -9.87
CA PHE A 129 -15.42 -3.01 -9.73
C PHE A 129 -16.95 -2.97 -9.57
N ASP A 130 -17.68 -3.71 -10.41
CA ASP A 130 -19.14 -3.78 -10.36
C ASP A 130 -19.62 -4.34 -9.00
N CYS A 131 -18.89 -5.32 -8.44
CA CYS A 131 -19.14 -5.85 -7.10
C CYS A 131 -18.91 -4.80 -5.98
N VAL A 132 -17.82 -4.01 -6.08
CA VAL A 132 -17.54 -2.92 -5.13
C VAL A 132 -18.62 -1.84 -5.20
N VAL A 133 -19.04 -1.41 -6.39
CA VAL A 133 -20.08 -0.39 -6.54
C VAL A 133 -21.44 -0.91 -6.05
N ASN A 134 -21.75 -2.18 -6.26
CA ASN A 134 -23.00 -2.77 -5.79
C ASN A 134 -23.03 -2.89 -4.26
N SER A 135 -21.93 -3.34 -3.64
CA SER A 135 -21.79 -3.41 -2.18
C SER A 135 -21.81 -2.01 -1.53
N LEU A 136 -21.25 -0.99 -2.20
CA LEU A 136 -21.24 0.38 -1.70
C LEU A 136 -22.65 0.95 -1.50
N LYS A 137 -23.63 0.58 -2.34
CA LYS A 137 -25.02 1.07 -2.20
C LYS A 137 -25.63 0.73 -0.85
N ASN A 138 -25.35 -0.46 -0.32
CA ASN A 138 -25.83 -0.87 0.99
C ASN A 138 -25.08 -0.13 2.12
N VAL A 139 -23.79 0.12 1.90
CA VAL A 139 -22.91 0.82 2.85
C VAL A 139 -23.27 2.31 2.99
N LEU A 140 -23.74 2.96 1.93
CA LEU A 140 -24.10 4.39 1.93
C LEU A 140 -25.14 4.74 3.01
N ASN A 141 -26.11 3.85 3.28
CA ASN A 141 -27.13 4.11 4.31
C ASN A 141 -26.51 4.23 5.71
N ILE A 142 -25.53 3.38 6.03
CA ILE A 142 -24.83 3.39 7.31
C ILE A 142 -23.89 4.60 7.38
N LEU A 143 -23.25 4.94 6.26
CA LEU A 143 -22.40 6.12 6.16
C LEU A 143 -23.19 7.41 6.46
N ILE A 144 -24.44 7.50 6.03
CA ILE A 144 -25.31 8.63 6.36
C ILE A 144 -25.53 8.73 7.88
N VAL A 145 -25.79 7.60 8.54
CA VAL A 145 -25.93 7.57 10.02
C VAL A 145 -24.63 7.99 10.69
N TYR A 146 -23.48 7.47 10.23
CA TYR A 146 -22.15 7.87 10.71
C TYR A 146 -21.92 9.39 10.60
N MET A 147 -22.22 9.96 9.43
CA MET A 147 -22.07 11.40 9.17
C MET A 147 -23.01 12.25 10.04
N LEU A 148 -24.22 11.77 10.34
CA LEU A 148 -25.15 12.45 11.23
C LEU A 148 -24.63 12.50 12.67
N PHE A 149 -24.11 11.38 13.18
CA PHE A 149 -23.49 11.35 14.51
C PHE A 149 -22.22 12.20 14.56
N MET A 150 -21.37 12.14 13.54
CA MET A 150 -20.20 13.01 13.38
C MET A 150 -20.60 14.50 13.43
N PHE A 151 -21.70 14.87 12.77
CA PHE A 151 -22.21 16.23 12.78
C PHE A 151 -22.63 16.69 14.18
N ILE A 152 -23.30 15.84 14.96
CA ILE A 152 -23.67 16.16 16.36
C ILE A 152 -22.41 16.47 17.18
N PHE A 153 -21.38 15.61 17.12
CA PHE A 153 -20.12 15.85 17.81
C PHE A 153 -19.38 17.09 17.30
N ALA A 154 -19.44 17.38 16.00
CA ALA A 154 -18.86 18.58 15.42
C ALA A 154 -19.52 19.85 15.98
N VAL A 155 -20.85 19.86 16.08
CA VAL A 155 -21.57 20.99 16.71
C VAL A 155 -21.17 21.15 18.17
N VAL A 156 -21.09 20.06 18.94
CA VAL A 156 -20.61 20.10 20.34
C VAL A 156 -19.18 20.66 20.41
N ALA A 157 -18.28 20.19 19.55
CA ALA A 157 -16.89 20.65 19.53
C ALA A 157 -16.77 22.14 19.20
N VAL A 158 -17.57 22.64 18.25
CA VAL A 158 -17.64 24.09 17.95
C VAL A 158 -18.08 24.86 19.19
N GLN A 159 -19.10 24.40 19.93
CA GLN A 159 -19.54 25.11 21.14
C GLN A 159 -18.48 25.10 22.26
N LEU A 160 -17.68 24.05 22.36
CA LEU A 160 -16.62 23.94 23.36
C LEU A 160 -15.38 24.76 23.01
N PHE A 161 -14.95 24.73 21.75
CA PHE A 161 -13.58 25.13 21.35
C PHE A 161 -13.52 26.29 20.34
N LYS A 162 -14.66 26.81 19.85
CA LYS A 162 -14.68 27.93 18.90
C LYS A 162 -13.85 29.10 19.40
N GLY A 163 -12.97 29.60 18.55
CA GLY A 163 -12.15 30.78 18.85
C GLY A 163 -10.99 30.53 19.81
N ARG A 164 -10.78 29.31 20.33
CA ARG A 164 -9.74 29.04 21.35
C ARG A 164 -8.47 28.38 20.81
N PHE A 165 -8.40 28.15 19.49
CA PHE A 165 -7.32 27.41 18.81
C PHE A 165 -6.26 28.34 18.19
N PHE A 166 -6.02 29.47 18.86
CA PHE A 166 -5.02 30.44 18.44
C PHE A 166 -3.82 30.41 19.38
N TYR A 167 -2.64 30.72 18.83
CA TYR A 167 -1.39 30.80 19.58
C TYR A 167 -0.51 31.90 18.98
N CYS A 168 0.37 32.48 19.81
CA CYS A 168 1.43 33.36 19.33
C CYS A 168 2.64 32.52 18.93
N THR A 169 3.38 32.92 17.90
CA THR A 169 4.67 32.28 17.56
C THR A 169 5.71 32.38 18.69
N ASP A 170 5.58 33.37 19.57
CA ASP A 170 6.37 33.51 20.80
C ASP A 170 5.54 33.01 22.01
N GLU A 171 5.95 31.89 22.59
CA GLU A 171 5.29 31.28 23.76
C GLU A 171 5.25 32.20 25.00
N SER A 172 6.10 33.23 25.05
CA SER A 172 6.14 34.19 26.16
C SER A 172 4.96 35.16 26.15
N LYS A 173 4.17 35.22 25.07
CA LYS A 173 3.05 36.15 24.89
C LYS A 173 1.72 35.42 24.86
N GLU A 174 0.95 35.61 25.92
CA GLU A 174 -0.35 34.95 26.08
C GLU A 174 -1.48 35.65 25.31
N PHE A 175 -1.48 36.98 25.15
CA PHE A 175 -2.61 37.69 24.54
C PHE A 175 -2.36 38.10 23.09
N ALA A 176 -3.41 38.05 22.27
CA ALA A 176 -3.36 38.46 20.86
C ALA A 176 -2.86 39.91 20.66
N ARG A 177 -3.20 40.82 21.59
CA ARG A 177 -2.74 42.23 21.56
C ARG A 177 -1.24 42.38 21.76
N ASP A 178 -0.62 41.47 22.52
CA ASP A 178 0.78 41.51 22.92
C ASP A 178 1.68 40.72 21.93
N CYS A 179 1.07 39.91 21.05
CA CYS A 179 1.73 39.17 19.98
C CYS A 179 2.07 40.08 18.79
N ARG A 180 2.93 41.08 19.01
CA ARG A 180 3.39 42.04 18.01
C ARG A 180 4.90 42.29 18.12
N GLY A 181 5.50 42.78 17.05
CA GLY A 181 6.94 43.03 16.96
C GLY A 181 7.74 41.78 16.58
N GLU A 182 9.00 41.73 16.99
CA GLU A 182 9.91 40.63 16.69
C GLU A 182 10.31 39.89 17.98
N TYR A 183 10.66 38.61 17.84
CA TYR A 183 11.19 37.75 18.88
C TYR A 183 12.43 37.02 18.36
N LEU A 184 13.31 36.59 19.27
CA LEU A 184 14.54 35.90 18.92
C LEU A 184 14.34 34.40 18.98
N VAL A 185 14.57 33.72 17.86
CA VAL A 185 14.62 32.26 17.76
C VAL A 185 16.07 31.83 17.95
N TYR A 186 16.29 30.98 18.94
CA TYR A 186 17.61 30.42 19.24
C TYR A 186 17.72 29.06 18.55
N GLU A 187 18.35 29.03 17.38
CA GLU A 187 18.82 27.77 16.77
C GLU A 187 20.20 27.42 17.36
N LYS A 188 20.65 26.16 17.22
CA LYS A 188 21.87 25.66 17.88
C LYS A 188 23.13 26.52 17.61
N ASP A 189 23.21 27.15 16.43
CA ASP A 189 24.39 27.89 15.98
C ASP A 189 24.10 29.36 15.59
N GLU A 190 22.83 29.79 15.53
CA GLU A 190 22.45 31.14 15.09
C GLU A 190 21.25 31.67 15.87
N VAL A 191 21.25 32.98 16.13
CA VAL A 191 20.09 33.70 16.67
C VAL A 191 19.46 34.49 15.54
N LYS A 192 18.21 34.18 15.19
CA LYS A 192 17.45 34.87 14.14
C LYS A 192 16.30 35.65 14.76
N ALA A 193 16.13 36.89 14.31
CA ALA A 193 14.95 37.67 14.65
C ALA A 193 13.82 37.29 13.69
N GLU A 194 12.71 36.81 14.26
CA GLU A 194 11.49 36.51 13.51
C GLU A 194 10.34 37.40 13.98
N LYS A 195 9.37 37.62 13.10
CA LYS A 195 8.18 38.42 13.42
C LYS A 195 7.20 37.59 14.26
N ARG A 196 6.67 38.19 15.32
CA ARG A 196 5.55 37.60 16.09
C ARG A 196 4.28 37.62 15.25
N GLU A 197 3.64 36.46 15.15
CA GLU A 197 2.37 36.32 14.43
C GLU A 197 1.36 35.56 15.30
N TRP A 198 0.14 36.09 15.37
CA TRP A 198 -0.98 35.38 15.99
C TRP A 198 -1.54 34.38 14.99
N LYS A 199 -1.16 33.12 15.16
CA LYS A 199 -1.50 32.03 14.24
C LYS A 199 -2.59 31.17 14.82
N LYS A 200 -3.21 30.42 13.93
CA LYS A 200 -4.24 29.45 14.25
C LYS A 200 -3.73 28.06 13.89
N TYR A 201 -4.07 27.07 14.69
CA TYR A 201 -3.74 25.68 14.35
C TYR A 201 -4.49 25.25 13.08
N ASP A 202 -3.85 24.40 12.27
CA ASP A 202 -4.44 23.89 11.02
C ASP A 202 -5.72 23.10 11.27
N PHE A 203 -5.73 22.29 12.33
CA PHE A 203 -6.90 21.56 12.81
C PHE A 203 -7.55 22.31 13.97
N HIS A 204 -8.82 22.71 13.80
CA HIS A 204 -9.51 23.63 14.70
C HIS A 204 -11.03 23.48 14.63
N TYR A 205 -11.74 24.11 15.58
CA TYR A 205 -13.19 23.96 15.76
C TYR A 205 -14.03 25.24 15.54
N ASP A 206 -13.52 26.24 14.81
CA ASP A 206 -14.24 27.51 14.61
C ASP A 206 -15.57 27.42 13.84
N ASN A 207 -15.69 26.45 12.94
CA ASN A 207 -16.91 26.21 12.17
C ASN A 207 -17.14 24.71 11.99
N VAL A 208 -18.38 24.35 11.70
CA VAL A 208 -18.80 22.93 11.66
C VAL A 208 -18.06 22.14 10.57
N ALA A 209 -17.74 22.74 9.43
CA ALA A 209 -17.04 22.05 8.35
C ALA A 209 -15.59 21.68 8.75
N TRP A 210 -14.87 22.61 9.37
CA TRP A 210 -13.53 22.35 9.88
C TRP A 210 -13.54 21.46 11.13
N ALA A 211 -14.57 21.55 11.97
CA ALA A 211 -14.78 20.62 13.07
C ALA A 211 -15.01 19.19 12.57
N LEU A 212 -15.79 18.99 11.51
CA LEU A 212 -15.95 17.69 10.86
C LEU A 212 -14.63 17.16 10.30
N LEU A 213 -13.82 18.01 9.66
CA LEU A 213 -12.50 17.62 9.16
C LEU A 213 -11.56 17.23 10.31
N THR A 214 -11.55 18.01 11.39
CA THR A 214 -10.72 17.75 12.58
C THR A 214 -11.17 16.48 13.31
N LEU A 215 -12.47 16.26 13.46
CA LEU A 215 -12.98 15.01 14.02
C LEU A 215 -12.69 13.82 13.10
N PHE A 216 -12.73 14.02 11.78
CA PHE A 216 -12.32 12.99 10.84
C PHE A 216 -10.87 12.56 11.05
N THR A 217 -9.92 13.48 11.21
CA THR A 217 -8.51 13.13 11.49
C THR A 217 -8.34 12.44 12.85
N VAL A 218 -9.10 12.88 13.87
CA VAL A 218 -9.14 12.18 15.16
C VAL A 218 -9.68 10.75 15.01
N SER A 219 -10.72 10.55 14.20
CA SER A 219 -11.33 9.23 13.95
C SER A 219 -10.39 8.26 13.24
N THR A 220 -9.49 8.77 12.39
CA THR A 220 -8.48 7.93 11.71
C THR A 220 -7.32 7.55 12.64
N GLY A 221 -7.24 8.13 13.84
CA GLY A 221 -6.13 7.90 14.77
C GLY A 221 -4.85 8.65 14.38
N GLU A 222 -4.93 9.63 13.50
CA GLU A 222 -3.78 10.39 12.97
C GLU A 222 -3.78 11.81 13.53
N GLY A 223 -2.66 12.26 14.11
CA GLY A 223 -2.53 13.61 14.66
C GLY A 223 -3.43 13.92 15.88
N TRP A 224 -4.26 12.97 16.34
CA TRP A 224 -5.18 13.16 17.47
C TRP A 224 -4.53 13.60 18.78
N PRO A 225 -3.29 13.18 19.16
CA PRO A 225 -2.69 13.64 20.41
C PRO A 225 -2.38 15.13 20.36
N GLN A 226 -2.06 15.67 19.18
CA GLN A 226 -1.81 17.10 18.99
C GLN A 226 -3.12 17.89 19.13
N VAL A 227 -4.20 17.44 18.49
CA VAL A 227 -5.52 18.07 18.61
C VAL A 227 -6.03 18.02 20.06
N LEU A 228 -5.87 16.88 20.73
CA LEU A 228 -6.18 16.73 22.16
C LEU A 228 -5.36 17.70 23.02
N LYS A 229 -4.04 17.78 22.79
CA LYS A 229 -3.16 18.71 23.51
C LYS A 229 -3.62 20.15 23.33
N HIS A 230 -3.86 20.58 22.09
CA HIS A 230 -4.36 21.93 21.80
C HIS A 230 -5.72 22.20 22.47
N SER A 231 -6.61 21.20 22.56
CA SER A 231 -7.86 21.31 23.29
C SER A 231 -7.69 21.45 24.80
N VAL A 232 -6.79 20.67 25.40
CA VAL A 232 -6.51 20.69 26.85
C VAL A 232 -5.81 21.98 27.26
N ASP A 233 -4.93 22.48 26.40
CA ASP A 233 -4.21 23.73 26.64
C ASP A 233 -5.06 24.97 26.29
N SER A 234 -6.23 24.80 25.66
CA SER A 234 -7.07 25.91 25.22
C SER A 234 -7.65 26.73 26.37
N THR A 235 -7.57 28.06 26.26
CA THR A 235 -8.04 29.01 27.30
C THR A 235 -9.28 29.78 26.85
N TYR A 236 -9.19 31.10 26.69
CA TYR A 236 -10.26 31.99 26.21
C TYR A 236 -10.02 32.40 24.76
N GLU A 237 -10.96 33.11 24.12
CA GLU A 237 -10.90 33.40 22.68
C GLU A 237 -9.71 34.30 22.26
N ASP A 238 -9.31 35.24 23.13
CA ASP A 238 -8.20 36.19 22.86
C ASP A 238 -6.91 35.85 23.62
N GLN A 239 -6.84 34.66 24.20
CA GLN A 239 -5.72 34.18 25.01
C GLN A 239 -5.16 32.89 24.42
N GLY A 240 -3.84 32.76 24.45
CA GLY A 240 -3.09 31.65 23.91
C GLY A 240 -3.19 30.41 24.80
N PRO A 241 -2.60 29.29 24.35
CA PRO A 241 -2.66 28.05 25.09
C PRO A 241 -1.89 28.16 26.41
N SER A 242 -2.45 27.58 27.47
CA SER A 242 -1.80 27.43 28.78
C SER A 242 -1.77 25.94 29.15
N PRO A 243 -0.58 25.35 29.39
CA PRO A 243 -0.43 23.91 29.57
C PRO A 243 -1.36 23.35 30.66
N GLY A 244 -2.25 22.42 30.27
CA GLY A 244 -3.12 21.72 31.21
C GLY A 244 -4.26 22.56 31.80
N TYR A 245 -4.63 23.70 31.20
CA TYR A 245 -5.69 24.58 31.73
C TYR A 245 -7.05 23.89 31.83
N ARG A 246 -7.39 23.03 30.85
CA ARG A 246 -8.69 22.34 30.73
C ARG A 246 -8.54 20.84 30.51
N MET A 247 -7.95 20.16 31.49
CA MET A 247 -7.78 18.70 31.42
C MET A 247 -9.10 17.94 31.27
N GLU A 248 -10.21 18.49 31.76
CA GLU A 248 -11.56 17.93 31.64
C GLU A 248 -12.03 17.76 30.19
N MET A 249 -11.50 18.56 29.25
CA MET A 249 -11.83 18.45 27.83
C MET A 249 -11.34 17.14 27.21
N SER A 250 -10.43 16.42 27.88
CA SER A 250 -10.01 15.07 27.47
C SER A 250 -11.17 14.08 27.44
N ILE A 251 -12.20 14.28 28.28
CA ILE A 251 -13.40 13.42 28.33
C ILE A 251 -14.14 13.43 27.00
N PHE A 252 -14.21 14.58 26.31
CA PHE A 252 -14.83 14.69 24.99
C PHE A 252 -14.20 13.70 24.00
N TYR A 253 -12.86 13.64 23.97
CA TYR A 253 -12.13 12.74 23.09
C TYR A 253 -12.27 11.28 23.50
N VAL A 254 -12.24 10.96 24.80
CA VAL A 254 -12.46 9.58 25.27
C VAL A 254 -13.84 9.08 24.82
N VAL A 255 -14.89 9.87 25.01
CA VAL A 255 -16.24 9.52 24.56
C VAL A 255 -16.29 9.39 23.04
N TYR A 256 -15.66 10.31 22.31
CA TYR A 256 -15.57 10.26 20.85
C TYR A 256 -14.86 8.97 20.36
N PHE A 257 -13.74 8.58 20.97
CA PHE A 257 -12.99 7.37 20.61
C PHE A 257 -13.79 6.08 20.85
N VAL A 258 -14.55 6.03 21.95
CA VAL A 258 -15.45 4.91 22.23
C VAL A 258 -16.56 4.83 21.19
N VAL A 259 -17.17 5.95 20.81
CA VAL A 259 -18.28 5.95 19.84
C VAL A 259 -17.80 5.63 18.42
N PHE A 260 -16.76 6.28 17.91
CA PHE A 260 -16.41 6.19 16.49
C PHE A 260 -15.43 5.03 16.18
N PRO A 261 -14.15 5.08 16.58
CA PRO A 261 -13.23 3.96 16.41
C PRO A 261 -13.70 2.63 16.99
N PHE A 262 -14.34 2.62 18.17
CA PHE A 262 -14.74 1.35 18.79
C PHE A 262 -16.12 0.86 18.32
N PHE A 263 -17.20 1.65 18.41
CA PHE A 263 -18.51 1.17 17.98
C PHE A 263 -18.73 1.26 16.46
N PHE A 264 -18.57 2.44 15.85
CA PHE A 264 -18.92 2.61 14.43
C PHE A 264 -18.02 1.81 13.47
N VAL A 265 -16.71 1.76 13.68
CA VAL A 265 -15.82 0.96 12.81
C VAL A 265 -16.16 -0.53 12.91
N ASN A 266 -16.42 -1.05 14.11
CA ASN A 266 -16.80 -2.46 14.29
C ASN A 266 -18.15 -2.78 13.66
N ILE A 267 -19.15 -1.91 13.82
CA ILE A 267 -20.46 -2.06 13.14
C ILE A 267 -20.27 -2.04 11.62
N PHE A 268 -19.45 -1.13 11.10
CA PHE A 268 -19.16 -1.00 9.68
C PHE A 268 -18.49 -2.25 9.11
N VAL A 269 -17.46 -2.77 9.78
CA VAL A 269 -16.77 -4.01 9.40
C VAL A 269 -17.73 -5.20 9.41
N ALA A 270 -18.55 -5.34 10.46
CA ALA A 270 -19.53 -6.43 10.55
C ALA A 270 -20.53 -6.39 9.38
N LEU A 271 -21.06 -5.20 9.06
CA LEU A 271 -22.02 -5.02 7.96
C LEU A 271 -21.40 -5.29 6.58
N ILE A 272 -20.15 -4.89 6.37
CA ILE A 272 -19.41 -5.28 5.16
C ILE A 272 -19.29 -6.81 5.08
N ILE A 273 -18.88 -7.48 6.16
CA ILE A 273 -18.75 -8.94 6.15
C ILE A 273 -20.09 -9.61 5.81
N ILE A 274 -21.19 -9.20 6.44
CA ILE A 274 -22.53 -9.76 6.17
C ILE A 274 -22.94 -9.52 4.71
N THR A 275 -22.79 -8.29 4.21
CA THR A 275 -23.12 -7.98 2.80
C THR A 275 -22.26 -8.76 1.81
N PHE A 276 -20.96 -8.95 2.08
CA PHE A 276 -20.10 -9.78 1.24
C PHE A 276 -20.48 -11.26 1.29
N GLN A 277 -20.85 -11.78 2.46
CA GLN A 277 -21.36 -13.15 2.61
C GLN A 277 -22.66 -13.34 1.82
N GLU A 278 -23.64 -12.44 1.98
CA GLU A 278 -24.90 -12.48 1.23
C GLU A 278 -24.70 -12.39 -0.29
N GLN A 279 -23.77 -11.55 -0.78
CA GLN A 279 -23.45 -11.50 -2.21
C GLN A 279 -22.76 -12.78 -2.69
N GLY A 280 -21.87 -13.36 -1.88
CA GLY A 280 -21.21 -14.63 -2.17
C GLY A 280 -22.19 -15.80 -2.25
N ASP A 281 -23.15 -15.84 -1.33
CA ASP A 281 -24.17 -16.89 -1.28
C ASP A 281 -25.13 -16.77 -2.47
N LYS A 282 -25.57 -15.56 -2.83
CA LYS A 282 -26.40 -15.34 -4.04
C LYS A 282 -25.71 -15.78 -5.34
N MET A 283 -24.40 -15.56 -5.47
CA MET A 283 -23.66 -16.06 -6.65
C MET A 283 -23.55 -17.59 -6.68
N MET A 284 -23.69 -18.25 -5.54
CA MET A 284 -23.64 -19.71 -5.42
C MET A 284 -25.04 -20.35 -5.52
N GLU A 285 -26.10 -19.59 -5.28
CA GLU A 285 -27.51 -20.01 -5.32
C GLU A 285 -27.94 -20.48 -6.73
N ASP A 286 -27.33 -19.92 -7.79
CA ASP A 286 -27.59 -20.32 -9.19
C ASP A 286 -27.07 -21.74 -9.55
N TYR A 287 -26.37 -22.40 -8.63
CA TYR A 287 -25.84 -23.75 -8.86
C TYR A 287 -26.67 -24.79 -8.11
N SER A 288 -27.04 -25.86 -8.81
CA SER A 288 -27.85 -26.95 -8.27
C SER A 288 -27.16 -27.81 -7.20
N LEU A 289 -25.86 -27.63 -6.96
CA LEU A 289 -25.03 -28.45 -6.08
C LEU A 289 -24.60 -27.66 -4.85
N GLU A 290 -24.69 -28.29 -3.68
CA GLU A 290 -24.27 -27.69 -2.42
C GLU A 290 -22.76 -27.39 -2.42
N LYS A 291 -22.32 -26.38 -1.67
CA LYS A 291 -20.91 -25.94 -1.61
C LYS A 291 -19.95 -27.09 -1.27
N ASN A 292 -20.35 -27.98 -0.35
CA ASN A 292 -19.56 -29.13 0.09
C ASN A 292 -19.42 -30.19 -1.00
N GLU A 293 -20.51 -30.47 -1.74
CA GLU A 293 -20.51 -31.42 -2.86
C GLU A 293 -19.58 -30.95 -3.97
N ARG A 294 -19.64 -29.65 -4.32
CA ARG A 294 -18.75 -29.06 -5.33
C ARG A 294 -17.28 -29.18 -4.92
N ALA A 295 -16.95 -28.90 -3.66
CA ALA A 295 -15.58 -29.00 -3.16
C ALA A 295 -15.07 -30.46 -3.22
N CYS A 296 -15.92 -31.43 -2.90
CA CYS A 296 -15.58 -32.85 -3.01
C CYS A 296 -15.35 -33.28 -4.47
N ILE A 297 -16.20 -32.84 -5.39
CA ILE A 297 -16.08 -33.12 -6.82
C ILE A 297 -14.79 -32.49 -7.37
N ASP A 298 -14.53 -31.23 -7.04
CA ASP A 298 -13.34 -30.51 -7.50
C ASP A 298 -12.05 -31.16 -6.97
N PHE A 299 -12.03 -31.57 -5.70
CA PHE A 299 -10.92 -32.34 -5.14
C PHE A 299 -10.74 -33.69 -5.86
N ALA A 300 -11.82 -34.43 -6.08
CA ALA A 300 -11.76 -35.73 -6.76
C ALA A 300 -11.24 -35.62 -8.20
N ILE A 301 -11.57 -34.54 -8.91
CA ILE A 301 -11.12 -34.30 -10.29
C ILE A 301 -9.67 -33.78 -10.34
N ASN A 302 -9.30 -32.87 -9.43
CA ASN A 302 -8.02 -32.16 -9.49
C ASN A 302 -6.90 -32.80 -8.66
N ALA A 303 -7.21 -33.74 -7.75
CA ALA A 303 -6.21 -34.38 -6.91
C ALA A 303 -5.18 -35.13 -7.76
N ARG A 304 -3.91 -34.79 -7.58
CA ARG A 304 -2.77 -35.47 -8.20
C ARG A 304 -2.04 -36.31 -7.16
N PRO A 305 -1.51 -37.49 -7.51
CA PRO A 305 -0.78 -38.33 -6.57
C PRO A 305 0.50 -37.64 -6.11
N LEU A 306 0.78 -37.70 -4.81
CA LEU A 306 2.05 -37.27 -4.22
C LEU A 306 3.17 -38.19 -4.72
N THR A 307 4.13 -37.64 -5.46
CA THR A 307 5.26 -38.40 -5.98
C THR A 307 6.41 -38.43 -4.97
N ARG A 308 6.38 -39.40 -4.04
CA ARG A 308 7.53 -39.65 -3.13
C ARG A 308 8.51 -40.60 -3.82
N HIS A 309 9.71 -40.12 -4.13
CA HIS A 309 10.73 -40.95 -4.78
C HIS A 309 11.28 -42.00 -3.80
N MET A 310 11.20 -43.27 -4.18
CA MET A 310 11.78 -44.40 -3.46
C MET A 310 12.82 -45.11 -4.35
N PRO A 311 14.06 -45.31 -3.90
CA PRO A 311 15.07 -46.00 -4.70
C PRO A 311 14.69 -47.47 -4.95
N LYS A 312 14.85 -47.94 -6.20
CA LYS A 312 14.40 -49.26 -6.66
C LYS A 312 15.15 -50.44 -6.02
N ASN A 313 16.45 -50.27 -5.74
CA ASN A 313 17.30 -51.35 -5.23
C ASN A 313 17.42 -51.28 -3.70
N LYS A 314 16.66 -52.13 -3.00
CA LYS A 314 16.59 -52.17 -1.53
C LYS A 314 17.87 -52.65 -0.84
N LEU A 315 18.78 -53.31 -1.57
CA LEU A 315 20.05 -53.81 -1.04
C LEU A 315 21.19 -52.79 -1.17
N SER A 316 20.97 -51.69 -1.91
CA SER A 316 21.98 -50.66 -2.15
C SER A 316 22.19 -49.77 -0.92
N PHE A 317 23.42 -49.27 -0.76
CA PHE A 317 23.76 -48.22 0.20
C PHE A 317 22.83 -46.99 0.06
N GLN A 318 22.40 -46.68 -1.16
CA GLN A 318 21.45 -45.60 -1.44
C GLN A 318 20.11 -45.78 -0.70
N TYR A 319 19.58 -47.01 -0.61
CA TYR A 319 18.33 -47.28 0.11
C TYR A 319 18.49 -47.10 1.62
N ARG A 320 19.64 -47.49 2.18
CA ARG A 320 19.95 -47.25 3.59
C ARG A 320 20.03 -45.75 3.92
N MET A 321 20.69 -44.97 3.06
CA MET A 321 20.75 -43.52 3.19
C MET A 321 19.38 -42.86 3.04
N TRP A 322 18.59 -43.29 2.05
CA TRP A 322 17.22 -42.83 1.89
C TRP A 322 16.35 -43.12 3.11
N HIS A 323 16.41 -44.32 3.66
CA HIS A 323 15.65 -44.70 4.86
C HIS A 323 16.04 -43.87 6.08
N PHE A 324 17.32 -43.49 6.21
CA PHE A 324 17.81 -42.62 7.28
C PHE A 324 17.35 -41.17 7.10
N VAL A 325 17.55 -40.58 5.92
CA VAL A 325 17.19 -39.18 5.62
C VAL A 325 15.69 -38.94 5.69
N VAL A 326 14.89 -39.94 5.32
CA VAL A 326 13.41 -39.89 5.37
C VAL A 326 12.86 -40.23 6.75
N SER A 327 13.72 -40.60 7.70
CA SER A 327 13.26 -40.98 9.04
C SER A 327 12.80 -39.75 9.84
N PRO A 328 11.70 -39.86 10.61
CA PRO A 328 11.25 -38.80 11.51
C PRO A 328 12.32 -38.22 12.44
N PRO A 329 13.22 -39.02 13.08
CA PRO A 329 14.25 -38.45 13.95
C PRO A 329 15.26 -37.57 13.19
N PHE A 330 15.57 -37.89 11.93
CA PHE A 330 16.43 -37.04 11.11
C PHE A 330 15.74 -35.70 10.82
N GLU A 331 14.48 -35.73 10.40
CA GLU A 331 13.69 -34.50 10.16
C GLU A 331 13.60 -33.63 11.43
N TYR A 332 13.30 -34.21 12.60
CA TYR A 332 13.28 -33.46 13.86
C TYR A 332 14.64 -32.87 14.24
N SER A 333 15.75 -33.57 13.94
CA SER A 333 17.10 -33.05 14.21
C SER A 333 17.44 -31.82 13.36
N ILE A 334 17.04 -31.82 12.08
CA ILE A 334 17.21 -30.66 11.20
C ILE A 334 16.35 -29.49 11.70
N MET A 335 15.10 -29.75 12.06
CA MET A 335 14.21 -28.72 12.62
C MET A 335 14.78 -28.10 13.91
N ALA A 336 15.38 -28.92 14.78
CA ALA A 336 16.06 -28.43 15.98
C ALA A 336 17.29 -27.58 15.64
N LEU A 337 18.10 -27.97 14.64
CA LEU A 337 19.25 -27.17 14.18
C LEU A 337 18.81 -25.83 13.58
N ILE A 338 17.71 -25.80 12.83
CA ILE A 338 17.12 -24.55 12.33
C ILE A 338 16.72 -23.65 13.50
N ALA A 339 16.01 -24.19 14.50
CA ALA A 339 15.60 -23.41 15.68
C ALA A 339 16.80 -22.91 16.51
N LEU A 340 17.86 -23.70 16.65
CA LEU A 340 19.07 -23.27 17.35
C LEU A 340 19.81 -22.18 16.56
N ASN A 341 19.89 -22.31 15.24
CA ASN A 341 20.49 -21.28 14.39
C ASN A 341 19.71 -19.96 14.48
N THR A 342 18.37 -20.00 14.47
CA THR A 342 17.58 -18.77 14.62
C THR A 342 17.77 -18.10 15.99
N ILE A 343 17.91 -18.88 17.06
CA ILE A 343 18.27 -18.36 18.40
C ILE A 343 19.65 -17.68 18.36
N VAL A 344 20.65 -18.31 17.73
CA VAL A 344 22.00 -17.72 17.60
C VAL A 344 21.98 -16.43 16.79
N LEU A 345 21.15 -16.33 15.75
CA LEU A 345 20.94 -15.09 15.01
C LEU A 345 20.26 -14.01 15.86
N MET A 346 19.32 -14.36 16.74
CA MET A 346 18.68 -13.42 17.68
C MET A 346 19.63 -12.91 18.76
N MET A 347 20.68 -13.67 19.10
CA MET A 347 21.69 -13.28 20.08
C MET A 347 22.66 -12.20 19.58
N LYS A 348 22.59 -11.82 18.30
CA LYS A 348 23.39 -10.72 17.75
C LYS A 348 22.86 -9.38 18.27
N TYR A 349 23.68 -8.68 19.05
CA TYR A 349 23.39 -7.36 19.59
C TYR A 349 24.39 -6.32 19.09
N HIS A 350 23.91 -5.08 18.87
CA HIS A 350 24.74 -3.94 18.51
C HIS A 350 25.01 -3.09 19.75
N SER A 351 26.26 -3.01 20.18
CA SER A 351 26.68 -2.09 21.25
C SER A 351 27.16 -0.76 20.65
N ASP A 352 26.70 0.36 21.23
CA ASP A 352 27.13 1.70 20.84
C ASP A 352 28.62 1.98 21.15
N GLU A 353 29.23 1.19 22.04
CA GLU A 353 30.69 1.17 22.28
C GLU A 353 31.30 -0.13 21.70
N PRO A 354 31.91 -0.09 20.51
CA PRO A 354 32.48 -1.28 19.85
C PRO A 354 33.63 -1.93 20.66
N ASP A 355 34.28 -1.18 21.55
CA ASP A 355 35.40 -1.67 22.38
C ASP A 355 34.97 -2.50 23.60
N LYS A 356 33.66 -2.53 23.93
CA LYS A 356 33.12 -3.29 25.07
C LYS A 356 32.49 -4.62 24.69
N VAL A 357 32.34 -4.94 23.41
CA VAL A 357 31.92 -6.30 23.01
C VAL A 357 33.08 -7.24 23.31
N PRO A 358 32.89 -8.29 24.12
CA PRO A 358 33.92 -9.30 24.29
C PRO A 358 34.23 -9.90 22.91
N VAL A 359 35.45 -9.72 22.42
CA VAL A 359 35.92 -10.32 21.14
C VAL A 359 35.65 -11.83 21.10
N ALA A 360 35.68 -12.48 22.28
CA ALA A 360 35.30 -13.88 22.45
C ALA A 360 33.84 -14.18 22.09
N TYR A 361 32.91 -13.27 22.35
CA TYR A 361 31.47 -13.43 22.05
C TYR A 361 31.20 -13.35 20.55
N ASP A 362 31.73 -12.34 19.86
CA ASP A 362 31.58 -12.20 18.41
C ASP A 362 32.23 -13.38 17.66
N ASN A 363 33.43 -13.79 18.11
CA ASN A 363 34.08 -15.00 17.59
C ASN A 363 33.24 -16.26 17.85
N ALA A 364 32.65 -16.42 19.05
CA ALA A 364 31.81 -17.58 19.35
C ALA A 364 30.57 -17.64 18.44
N LEU A 365 29.89 -16.52 18.20
CA LEU A 365 28.77 -16.45 17.26
C LEU A 365 29.21 -16.78 15.83
N LYS A 366 30.38 -16.28 15.39
CA LYS A 366 30.95 -16.61 14.08
C LYS A 366 31.23 -18.12 13.95
N TYR A 367 31.84 -18.74 14.95
CA TYR A 367 32.10 -20.19 14.93
C TYR A 367 30.80 -21.01 14.92
N LEU A 368 29.81 -20.61 15.71
CA LEU A 368 28.50 -21.27 15.71
C LEU A 368 27.83 -21.21 14.34
N ASN A 369 27.86 -20.06 13.65
CA ASN A 369 27.33 -19.93 12.29
C ASN A 369 28.02 -20.88 11.31
N ILE A 370 29.36 -20.97 11.35
CA ILE A 370 30.12 -21.92 10.51
C ILE A 370 29.70 -23.38 10.80
N VAL A 371 29.52 -23.72 12.09
CA VAL A 371 29.09 -25.07 12.51
C VAL A 371 27.70 -25.39 11.95
N PHE A 372 26.73 -24.48 12.06
CA PHE A 372 25.39 -24.67 11.49
C PHE A 372 25.41 -24.80 9.97
N THR A 373 26.15 -23.92 9.26
CA THR A 373 26.31 -24.03 7.81
C THR A 373 26.91 -25.39 7.41
N THR A 374 27.84 -25.92 8.19
CA THR A 374 28.41 -27.25 7.96
C THR A 374 27.37 -28.35 8.13
N PHE A 375 26.52 -28.28 9.16
CA PHE A 375 25.43 -29.24 9.35
C PHE A 375 24.41 -29.21 8.20
N PHE A 376 23.98 -28.04 7.75
CA PHE A 376 23.05 -27.92 6.61
C PHE A 376 23.68 -28.34 5.28
N PHE A 377 24.99 -28.13 5.12
CA PHE A 377 25.73 -28.65 3.97
C PHE A 377 25.79 -30.18 3.99
N MET A 378 26.08 -30.79 5.13
CA MET A 378 26.05 -32.25 5.29
C MET A 378 24.66 -32.82 5.02
N GLU A 379 23.60 -32.18 5.52
CA GLU A 379 22.22 -32.54 5.23
C GLU A 379 21.95 -32.55 3.72
N SER A 380 22.32 -31.47 3.02
CA SER A 380 22.12 -31.34 1.56
C SER A 380 22.85 -32.45 0.80
N ILE A 381 24.08 -32.79 1.19
CA ILE A 381 24.83 -33.92 0.60
C ILE A 381 24.12 -35.24 0.86
N LEU A 382 23.69 -35.50 2.10
CA LEU A 382 22.99 -36.73 2.46
C LEU A 382 21.69 -36.89 1.67
N LYS A 383 20.92 -35.82 1.48
CA LYS A 383 19.70 -35.80 0.65
C LYS A 383 20.02 -36.04 -0.83
N ILE A 384 21.09 -35.44 -1.39
CA ILE A 384 21.50 -35.69 -2.78
C ILE A 384 21.90 -37.16 -3.00
N ILE A 385 22.62 -37.77 -2.07
CA ILE A 385 22.99 -39.19 -2.12
C ILE A 385 21.75 -40.09 -1.99
N ALA A 386 20.82 -39.75 -1.10
CA ALA A 386 19.59 -40.51 -0.85
C ALA A 386 18.62 -40.51 -2.05
N PHE A 387 18.31 -39.34 -2.60
CA PHE A 387 17.31 -39.19 -3.68
C PHE A 387 17.92 -39.32 -5.09
N GLY A 388 19.22 -39.08 -5.22
CA GLY A 388 19.90 -38.89 -6.50
C GLY A 388 19.72 -37.45 -7.01
N PRO A 389 20.68 -36.91 -7.79
CA PRO A 389 20.70 -35.50 -8.17
C PRO A 389 19.47 -35.05 -8.95
N LEU A 390 19.00 -35.85 -9.92
CA LEU A 390 17.83 -35.51 -10.74
C LEU A 390 16.52 -35.42 -9.95
N ASN A 391 16.35 -36.28 -8.94
CA ASN A 391 15.13 -36.26 -8.13
C ASN A 391 15.21 -35.20 -7.02
N TYR A 392 16.41 -34.94 -6.51
CA TYR A 392 16.66 -33.87 -5.53
C TYR A 392 16.24 -32.51 -6.10
N PHE A 393 16.68 -32.16 -7.32
CA PHE A 393 16.34 -30.89 -7.96
C PHE A 393 14.91 -30.80 -8.53
N ARG A 394 14.13 -31.89 -8.48
CA ARG A 394 12.72 -31.87 -8.87
C ARG A 394 11.81 -31.31 -7.77
N ASP A 395 12.23 -31.44 -6.52
CA ASP A 395 11.49 -30.93 -5.36
C ASP A 395 11.91 -29.48 -5.08
N ALA A 396 10.94 -28.56 -5.14
CA ALA A 396 11.18 -27.13 -4.96
C ALA A 396 11.76 -26.80 -3.57
N TRP A 397 11.41 -27.58 -2.53
CA TRP A 397 11.92 -27.36 -1.18
C TRP A 397 13.40 -27.75 -1.05
N ASN A 398 13.78 -28.89 -1.62
CA ASN A 398 15.19 -29.30 -1.66
C ASN A 398 16.06 -28.33 -2.50
N VAL A 399 15.50 -27.78 -3.59
CA VAL A 399 16.16 -26.72 -4.37
C VAL A 399 16.38 -25.47 -3.52
N PHE A 400 15.36 -25.05 -2.76
CA PHE A 400 15.46 -23.91 -1.86
C PHE A 400 16.53 -24.11 -0.78
N ASP A 401 16.53 -25.27 -0.10
CA ASP A 401 17.53 -25.62 0.91
C ASP A 401 18.96 -25.57 0.33
N PHE A 402 19.14 -26.13 -0.87
CA PHE A 402 20.44 -26.14 -1.55
C PHE A 402 20.94 -24.74 -1.90
N VAL A 403 20.07 -23.87 -2.40
CA VAL A 403 20.40 -22.47 -2.68
C VAL A 403 20.75 -21.73 -1.40
N SER A 404 20.02 -21.97 -0.30
CA SER A 404 20.31 -21.38 1.01
C SER A 404 21.70 -21.78 1.54
N VAL A 405 22.06 -23.06 1.40
CA VAL A 405 23.39 -23.56 1.77
C VAL A 405 24.50 -22.96 0.92
N ILE A 406 24.32 -22.84 -0.40
CA ILE A 406 25.28 -22.17 -1.29
C ILE A 406 25.45 -20.70 -0.89
N GLY A 407 24.34 -20.00 -0.61
CA GLY A 407 24.37 -18.61 -0.14
C GLY A 407 25.17 -18.47 1.15
N SER A 408 24.95 -19.36 2.12
CA SER A 408 25.65 -19.38 3.41
C SER A 408 27.16 -19.65 3.26
N ILE A 409 27.55 -20.58 2.39
CA ILE A 409 28.96 -20.86 2.10
C ILE A 409 29.61 -19.64 1.41
N THR A 410 28.90 -19.01 0.48
CA THR A 410 29.38 -17.83 -0.23
C THR A 410 29.59 -16.66 0.73
N ASP A 411 28.67 -16.44 1.67
CA ASP A 411 28.77 -15.40 2.70
C ASP A 411 30.01 -15.60 3.59
N ILE A 412 30.26 -16.83 4.05
CA ILE A 412 31.46 -17.17 4.84
C ILE A 412 32.73 -16.92 4.03
N LEU A 413 32.78 -17.40 2.78
CA LEU A 413 33.93 -17.22 1.90
C LEU A 413 34.22 -15.74 1.62
N VAL A 414 33.19 -14.95 1.30
CA VAL A 414 33.32 -13.51 1.08
C VAL A 414 33.81 -12.83 2.36
N THR A 415 33.25 -13.17 3.52
CA THR A 415 33.66 -12.58 4.80
C THR A 415 35.12 -12.89 5.13
N GLU A 416 35.59 -14.12 4.92
CA GLU A 416 36.99 -14.49 5.18
C GLU A 416 37.98 -13.91 4.17
N ILE A 417 37.65 -13.92 2.87
CA ILE A 417 38.53 -13.43 1.81
C ILE A 417 38.59 -11.90 1.82
N TRP A 418 37.44 -11.23 2.00
CA TRP A 418 37.36 -9.77 1.99
C TRP A 418 38.08 -9.15 3.19
N HIS A 419 37.88 -9.67 4.41
CA HIS A 419 38.57 -9.17 5.60
C HIS A 419 40.08 -9.44 5.59
N LYS A 420 40.53 -10.50 4.90
CA LYS A 420 41.97 -10.82 4.76
C LYS A 420 42.67 -9.91 3.75
N ASN A 421 41.98 -9.47 2.70
CA ASN A 421 42.54 -8.62 1.65
C ASN A 421 42.38 -7.10 1.93
N TYR A 422 41.36 -6.71 2.70
CA TYR A 422 41.13 -5.32 3.10
C TYR A 422 40.82 -5.24 4.60
N PRO A 423 41.84 -5.30 5.48
CA PRO A 423 41.61 -5.00 6.89
C PRO A 423 41.04 -3.58 7.01
N ARG A 424 39.89 -3.43 7.68
CA ARG A 424 39.34 -2.10 8.01
C ARG A 424 40.45 -1.33 8.73
N LYS A 425 41.05 -0.35 8.06
CA LYS A 425 41.80 0.70 8.73
C LYS A 425 40.76 1.47 9.55
N LEU A 426 40.76 1.21 10.86
CA LEU A 426 40.17 2.09 11.85
C LEU A 426 40.82 3.47 11.74
#